data_AF-A0A7K0ZM86-F1
#
_entry.id   AF-A0A7K0ZM86-F1
#
_cell.length_a   1.000
_cell.length_b   1.000
_cell.length_c   1.000
_cell.angle_alpha   90.00
_cell.angle_beta   90.00
_cell.angle_gamma   90.00
#
_symmetry.space_group_name_H-M   'P 1'
#
loop_
_entity.id
_entity.type
_entity.pdbx_description
1 polymer ?
#
loop_
_entity_poly.entity_id
_entity_poly.type
_entity_poly.pdbx_seq_one_letter_code
_entity_poly.pdbx_strand_id
1 'polypeptide(L)'
;MTLKSEMVKLCPRGSLGLPFQVHLHSRPVRPAGRPFYMAQAVTSQRGPVTGTATHKRKKRPFLLDLYSTAVGKKYVMGITGIAMMGFVLFHMIGNLKMYMGAADLDHYAHFLQTLLYPLAPKGWVLWILRGGLISMLFLHLHAAWSLTRLNRHARPVKYQSKRDYQIANFASRTMRWSGIIVLAFLVWHLLDLTFGVVNSHVGEMITHSGDEESVKSVYASVVHSFDRTPVALFYVVANILLGIHLFHGTWSIFQSLGWNNPRFNTWRRGFATGFAAIVVLGNVSFPIAVMAGIVG
;
A
#
# COMPACT_ATOMS: atom_id res chain seq x y z
N MET A 1 18.46 -35.57 -38.15
CA MET A 1 17.34 -36.49 -37.87
C MET A 1 16.06 -35.66 -37.84
N THR A 2 15.40 -35.40 -38.97
CA THR A 2 14.42 -36.24 -39.70
C THR A 2 13.01 -36.23 -39.06
N LEU A 3 12.15 -35.34 -39.60
CA LEU A 3 10.76 -35.52 -40.09
C LEU A 3 9.71 -36.43 -39.37
N LYS A 4 8.49 -35.85 -39.32
CA LYS A 4 7.14 -36.39 -39.68
C LYS A 4 6.27 -37.18 -38.67
N SER A 5 4.99 -36.76 -38.57
CA SER A 5 3.73 -37.49 -38.90
C SER A 5 2.57 -37.00 -38.01
N GLU A 6 1.64 -36.16 -38.48
CA GLU A 6 0.30 -36.49 -39.07
C GLU A 6 -0.56 -37.53 -38.33
N MET A 7 -1.78 -37.15 -37.93
CA MET A 7 -2.97 -37.91 -38.29
C MET A 7 -4.28 -37.10 -38.28
N VAL A 8 -4.92 -37.17 -39.44
CA VAL A 8 -6.26 -36.73 -39.88
C VAL A 8 -7.36 -37.58 -39.23
N LYS A 9 -8.55 -36.99 -38.98
CA LYS A 9 -9.82 -37.73 -39.04
C LYS A 9 -10.92 -36.89 -39.69
N LEU A 10 -11.46 -37.47 -40.78
CA LEU A 10 -12.49 -36.97 -41.67
C LEU A 10 -13.91 -37.36 -41.18
N CYS A 11 -14.88 -36.64 -41.77
CA CYS A 11 -16.36 -36.66 -41.72
C CYS A 11 -17.02 -38.06 -41.91
N PRO A 12 -18.36 -38.19 -41.73
CA PRO A 12 -19.21 -38.14 -42.93
C PRO A 12 -20.58 -37.44 -42.79
N ARG A 13 -21.11 -37.10 -43.99
CA ARG A 13 -22.39 -36.47 -44.38
C ARG A 13 -23.64 -37.28 -44.00
N GLY A 14 -24.79 -36.60 -43.97
CA GLY A 14 -26.12 -37.20 -44.18
C GLY A 14 -27.21 -36.15 -44.46
N SER A 15 -27.71 -36.12 -45.69
CA SER A 15 -28.74 -35.23 -46.26
C SER A 15 -30.03 -35.99 -46.59
N LEU A 16 -31.21 -35.38 -46.42
CA LEU A 16 -32.54 -35.67 -47.04
C LEU A 16 -33.43 -34.44 -46.69
N GLY A 17 -34.04 -33.61 -47.56
CA GLY A 17 -34.90 -33.83 -48.74
C GLY A 17 -36.32 -34.20 -48.28
N LEU A 18 -37.48 -33.57 -48.57
CA LEU A 18 -38.00 -32.56 -49.53
C LEU A 18 -39.47 -32.19 -49.08
N PRO A 19 -40.30 -31.39 -49.81
CA PRO A 19 -41.25 -30.38 -49.28
C PRO A 19 -42.76 -30.69 -49.49
N PHE A 20 -43.69 -29.87 -48.94
CA PHE A 20 -45.10 -29.80 -49.36
C PHE A 20 -45.74 -28.47 -48.85
N GLN A 21 -45.95 -27.45 -49.68
CA GLN A 21 -47.03 -27.14 -50.65
C GLN A 21 -48.21 -26.36 -50.04
N VAL A 22 -48.41 -25.18 -50.66
CA VAL A 22 -49.39 -24.12 -50.37
C VAL A 22 -50.75 -24.48 -50.97
N HIS A 23 -51.84 -24.17 -50.26
CA HIS A 23 -53.17 -24.06 -50.84
C HIS A 23 -53.87 -22.77 -50.37
N LEU A 24 -54.16 -21.90 -51.33
CA LEU A 24 -55.02 -20.73 -51.18
C LEU A 24 -56.50 -21.17 -51.24
N HIS A 25 -57.34 -20.56 -50.40
CA HIS A 25 -58.77 -20.49 -50.64
C HIS A 25 -59.30 -19.06 -50.40
N SER A 26 -60.24 -18.67 -51.24
CA SER A 26 -60.60 -17.31 -51.58
C SER A 26 -61.98 -16.90 -51.05
N ARG A 27 -62.07 -15.63 -50.59
CA ARG A 27 -63.26 -14.71 -50.55
C ARG A 27 -64.31 -14.90 -49.41
N PRO A 28 -65.28 -13.96 -49.24
CA PRO A 28 -65.09 -12.63 -48.61
C PRO A 28 -66.20 -12.28 -47.59
N VAL A 29 -65.92 -11.57 -46.49
CA VAL A 29 -66.98 -10.92 -45.69
C VAL A 29 -66.49 -9.61 -45.06
N ARG A 30 -67.06 -8.49 -45.52
CA ARG A 30 -67.35 -7.27 -44.73
C ARG A 30 -68.87 -7.09 -44.79
N PRO A 31 -69.54 -6.31 -43.92
CA PRO A 31 -69.02 -5.33 -42.96
C PRO A 31 -69.68 -5.40 -41.56
N ALA A 32 -69.05 -4.82 -40.54
CA ALA A 32 -69.77 -4.20 -39.41
C ALA A 32 -68.80 -3.34 -38.62
N GLY A 33 -69.19 -2.08 -38.38
CA GLY A 33 -68.36 -1.03 -37.80
C GLY A 33 -67.75 -1.40 -36.44
N ARG A 34 -66.53 -0.91 -36.23
CA ARG A 34 -65.96 -0.72 -34.90
C ARG A 34 -65.36 0.69 -34.82
N PRO A 35 -65.47 1.36 -33.67
CA PRO A 35 -65.09 2.75 -33.53
C PRO A 35 -63.58 2.93 -33.67
N PHE A 36 -63.21 4.08 -34.23
CA PHE A 36 -61.87 4.65 -34.20
C PHE A 36 -61.29 4.58 -32.77
N TYR A 37 -60.31 3.71 -32.55
CA TYR A 37 -59.44 3.83 -31.38
C TYR A 37 -58.46 4.97 -31.67
N MET A 38 -58.71 6.13 -31.06
CA MET A 38 -57.72 7.17 -30.90
C MET A 38 -56.50 6.56 -30.20
N ALA A 39 -55.40 6.38 -30.94
CA ALA A 39 -54.10 6.14 -30.34
C ALA A 39 -53.73 7.41 -29.55
N GLN A 40 -54.01 7.42 -28.24
CA GLN A 40 -53.43 8.41 -27.34
C GLN A 40 -51.93 8.13 -27.30
N ALA A 41 -51.17 8.90 -28.07
CA ALA A 41 -49.76 9.08 -27.81
C ALA A 41 -49.65 9.70 -26.42
N VAL A 42 -49.39 8.88 -25.41
CA VAL A 42 -48.93 9.34 -24.10
C VAL A 42 -47.57 9.99 -24.36
N THR A 43 -47.58 11.30 -24.60
CA THR A 43 -46.39 12.12 -24.58
C THR A 43 -45.88 12.09 -23.15
N SER A 44 -45.01 11.13 -22.86
CA SER A 44 -44.14 11.17 -21.71
C SER A 44 -43.30 12.44 -21.86
N GLN A 45 -43.78 13.54 -21.27
CA GLN A 45 -42.98 14.71 -20.94
C GLN A 45 -41.89 14.20 -19.98
N ARG A 46 -40.81 13.67 -20.54
CA ARG A 46 -39.55 13.57 -19.83
C ARG A 46 -39.14 15.02 -19.57
N GLY A 47 -39.49 15.51 -18.39
CA GLY A 47 -38.95 16.76 -17.88
C GLY A 47 -37.43 16.74 -18.03
N PRO A 48 -36.80 17.91 -18.26
CA PRO A 48 -35.37 17.97 -18.48
C PRO A 48 -34.64 17.23 -17.35
N VAL A 49 -33.88 16.19 -17.71
CA VAL A 49 -32.96 15.51 -16.80
C VAL A 49 -31.79 16.47 -16.59
N THR A 50 -32.05 17.57 -15.90
CA THR A 50 -31.09 18.65 -15.69
C THR A 50 -31.12 19.03 -14.22
N GLY A 51 -30.79 18.04 -13.41
CA GLY A 51 -30.24 18.23 -12.07
C GLY A 51 -28.71 18.24 -12.13
N THR A 52 -28.09 18.90 -13.11
CA THR A 52 -26.68 19.30 -12.93
C THR A 52 -26.69 20.46 -11.95
N ALA A 53 -26.80 20.14 -10.66
CA ALA A 53 -26.56 21.10 -9.60
C ALA A 53 -25.13 21.62 -9.78
N THR A 54 -24.99 22.75 -10.45
CA THR A 54 -23.73 23.48 -10.58
C THR A 54 -23.48 24.13 -9.23
N HIS A 55 -23.12 23.32 -8.24
CA HIS A 55 -22.52 23.86 -7.03
C HIS A 55 -21.36 24.74 -7.47
N LYS A 56 -21.41 26.04 -7.13
CA LYS A 56 -20.30 26.97 -7.29
C LYS A 56 -19.11 26.36 -6.55
N ARG A 57 -18.25 25.65 -7.26
CA ARG A 57 -17.03 25.04 -6.71
C ARG A 57 -16.14 26.19 -6.28
N LYS A 58 -16.00 26.40 -4.97
CA LYS A 58 -15.08 27.38 -4.40
C LYS A 58 -13.71 27.14 -5.05
N LYS A 59 -13.12 28.16 -5.70
CA LYS A 59 -11.81 28.03 -6.36
C LYS A 59 -10.76 27.68 -5.30
N ARG A 60 -10.41 26.40 -5.23
CA ARG A 60 -9.31 25.89 -4.39
C ARG A 60 -8.03 25.92 -5.24
N PRO A 61 -6.85 26.09 -4.63
CA PRO A 61 -5.58 25.96 -5.36
C PRO A 61 -5.49 24.57 -6.01
N PHE A 62 -4.86 24.51 -7.19
CA PHE A 62 -4.79 23.31 -8.05
C PHE A 62 -4.38 22.04 -7.29
N LEU A 63 -3.41 22.14 -6.37
CA LEU A 63 -2.94 21.01 -5.57
C LEU A 63 -4.02 20.44 -4.64
N LEU A 64 -4.81 21.31 -4.00
CA LEU A 64 -5.93 20.88 -3.15
C LEU A 64 -7.08 20.31 -3.99
N ASP A 65 -7.24 20.81 -5.20
CA ASP A 65 -8.24 20.32 -6.14
C ASP A 65 -7.87 18.92 -6.66
N LEU A 66 -6.62 18.72 -7.07
CA LEU A 66 -6.07 17.44 -7.46
C LEU A 66 -6.14 16.42 -6.31
N TYR A 67 -5.79 16.82 -5.09
CA TYR A 67 -5.87 15.96 -3.90
C TYR A 67 -7.30 15.56 -3.53
N SER A 68 -8.31 16.38 -3.88
CA SER A 68 -9.70 16.02 -3.63
C SER A 68 -10.15 14.80 -4.44
N THR A 69 -9.50 14.54 -5.58
CA THR A 69 -9.80 13.42 -6.47
C THR A 69 -9.31 12.07 -5.94
N ALA A 70 -9.92 10.98 -6.40
CA ALA A 70 -9.47 9.62 -6.09
C ALA A 70 -8.05 9.34 -6.60
N VAL A 71 -7.67 9.96 -7.73
CA VAL A 71 -6.37 9.78 -8.38
C VAL A 71 -5.28 10.50 -7.59
N GLY A 72 -5.50 11.76 -7.20
CA GLY A 72 -4.54 12.53 -6.39
C GLY A 72 -4.23 11.85 -5.05
N LYS A 73 -5.24 11.26 -4.39
CA LYS A 73 -5.03 10.50 -3.14
C LYS A 73 -4.17 9.26 -3.33
N LYS A 74 -4.30 8.55 -4.45
CA LYS A 74 -3.45 7.39 -4.78
C LYS A 74 -2.00 7.82 -5.01
N TYR A 75 -1.79 8.94 -5.70
CA TYR A 75 -0.44 9.49 -5.88
C TYR A 75 0.19 9.87 -4.54
N VAL A 76 -0.53 10.59 -3.67
CA VAL A 76 -0.03 10.92 -2.34
C VAL A 76 0.28 9.66 -1.52
N MET A 77 -0.61 8.66 -1.53
CA MET A 77 -0.37 7.39 -0.85
C MET A 77 0.89 6.67 -1.39
N GLY A 78 1.10 6.69 -2.70
CA GLY A 78 2.25 6.07 -3.34
C GLY A 78 3.57 6.79 -3.06
N ILE A 79 3.62 8.11 -3.23
CA ILE A 79 4.82 8.93 -3.04
C ILE A 79 5.27 8.89 -1.58
N THR A 80 4.33 9.08 -0.64
CA THR A 80 4.64 8.98 0.80
C THR A 80 5.11 7.57 1.17
N GLY A 81 4.50 6.54 0.57
CA GLY A 81 4.92 5.14 0.74
C GLY A 81 6.36 4.91 0.27
N ILE A 82 6.72 5.37 -0.94
CA ILE A 82 8.09 5.25 -1.47
C ILE A 82 9.12 5.94 -0.57
N ALA A 83 8.83 7.17 -0.14
CA ALA A 83 9.74 7.93 0.71
C ALA A 83 9.93 7.24 2.08
N MET A 84 8.86 6.75 2.70
CA MET A 84 8.95 5.99 3.95
C MET A 84 9.62 4.62 3.78
N MET A 85 9.44 3.95 2.65
CA MET A 85 10.20 2.72 2.32
C MET A 85 11.71 3.01 2.27
N GLY A 86 12.10 4.09 1.60
CA GLY A 86 13.50 4.53 1.58
C GLY A 86 14.02 4.80 2.99
N PHE A 87 13.25 5.51 3.82
CA PHE A 87 13.61 5.73 5.21
C PHE A 87 13.80 4.43 6.00
N VAL A 88 12.86 3.48 5.92
CA VAL A 88 12.98 2.20 6.63
C VAL A 88 14.24 1.44 6.20
N LEU A 89 14.58 1.47 4.91
CA LEU A 89 15.81 0.85 4.40
C LEU A 89 17.07 1.53 4.97
N PHE A 90 17.19 2.86 4.86
CA PHE A 90 18.35 3.58 5.38
C PHE A 90 18.44 3.52 6.90
N HIS A 91 17.31 3.51 7.59
CA HIS A 91 17.24 3.34 9.04
C HIS A 91 17.76 1.96 9.45
N MET A 92 17.33 0.89 8.77
CA MET A 92 17.88 -0.46 8.97
C MET A 92 19.39 -0.49 8.71
N ILE A 93 19.87 0.11 7.61
CA ILE A 93 21.30 0.17 7.28
C ILE A 93 22.09 0.89 8.37
N GLY A 94 21.59 2.01 8.88
CA GLY A 94 22.21 2.72 10.00
C GLY A 94 22.28 1.84 11.26
N ASN A 95 21.23 1.09 11.55
CA ASN A 95 21.18 0.18 12.71
C ASN A 95 22.13 -1.02 12.57
N LEU A 96 22.52 -1.43 11.36
CA LEU A 96 23.55 -2.48 11.16
C LEU A 96 24.90 -2.12 11.78
N LYS A 97 25.17 -0.83 12.03
CA LYS A 97 26.36 -0.37 12.76
C LYS A 97 26.45 -0.93 14.18
N MET A 98 25.34 -1.37 14.76
CA MET A 98 25.34 -2.12 16.03
C MET A 98 26.31 -3.31 16.01
N TYR A 99 26.41 -4.03 14.89
CA TYR A 99 27.28 -5.20 14.78
C TYR A 99 28.77 -4.86 14.68
N MET A 100 29.11 -3.57 14.51
CA MET A 100 30.49 -3.10 14.48
C MET A 100 30.99 -2.70 15.88
N GLY A 101 30.07 -2.50 16.84
CA GLY A 101 30.37 -2.18 18.23
C GLY A 101 29.65 -0.93 18.73
N ALA A 102 29.74 -0.67 20.04
CA ALA A 102 29.07 0.46 20.68
C ALA A 102 29.57 1.81 20.15
N ALA A 103 30.90 1.97 20.01
CA ALA A 103 31.52 3.19 19.50
C ALA A 103 31.03 3.54 18.08
N ASP A 104 31.01 2.57 17.16
CA ASP A 104 30.56 2.78 15.78
C ASP A 104 29.12 3.28 15.70
N LEU A 105 28.21 2.70 16.49
CA LEU A 105 26.80 3.10 16.49
C LEU A 105 26.61 4.49 17.12
N ASP A 106 27.26 4.76 18.24
CA ASP A 106 27.14 6.03 18.95
C ASP A 106 27.78 7.18 18.14
N HIS A 107 28.93 6.95 17.51
CA HIS A 107 29.57 7.90 16.59
C HIS A 107 28.72 8.14 15.35
N TYR A 108 28.09 7.11 14.79
CA TYR A 108 27.16 7.28 13.68
C TYR A 108 25.95 8.13 14.07
N ALA A 109 25.39 7.91 15.27
CA ALA A 109 24.31 8.74 15.81
C ALA A 109 24.74 10.20 16.07
N HIS A 110 25.99 10.42 16.46
CA HIS A 110 26.57 11.76 16.59
C HIS A 110 26.77 12.44 15.23
N PHE A 111 27.33 11.73 14.24
CA PHE A 111 27.48 12.22 12.86
C PHE A 111 26.15 12.67 12.27
N LEU A 112 25.07 11.91 12.51
CA LEU A 112 23.73 12.30 12.08
C LEU A 112 23.28 13.63 12.71
N GLN A 113 23.64 13.91 13.96
CA GLN A 113 23.33 15.17 14.64
C GLN A 113 24.17 16.34 14.11
N THR A 114 25.37 16.09 13.60
CA THR A 114 26.25 17.13 13.03
C THR A 114 26.18 17.22 11.50
N LEU A 115 25.26 16.48 10.87
CA LEU A 115 25.12 16.41 9.42
C LEU A 115 24.88 17.80 8.83
N LEU A 116 25.69 18.18 7.82
CA LEU A 116 25.68 19.46 7.12
C LEU A 116 26.18 20.68 7.94
N TYR A 117 26.85 20.46 9.07
CA TYR A 117 27.53 21.55 9.79
C TYR A 117 28.79 22.02 9.03
N PRO A 118 29.08 23.34 8.91
CA PRO A 118 28.38 24.49 9.51
C PRO A 118 27.28 25.14 8.63
N LEU A 119 26.94 24.58 7.46
CA LEU A 119 25.88 25.12 6.60
C LEU A 119 24.49 25.13 7.28
N ALA A 120 24.24 24.16 8.15
CA ALA A 120 23.08 24.10 9.03
C ALA A 120 23.52 23.96 10.50
N PRO A 121 22.78 24.54 11.47
CA PRO A 121 23.10 24.35 12.89
C PRO A 121 23.01 22.89 13.31
N LYS A 122 23.80 22.49 14.32
CA LYS A 122 23.79 21.12 14.87
C LYS A 122 22.35 20.68 15.21
N GLY A 123 21.96 19.50 14.77
CA GLY A 123 20.67 18.86 15.02
C GLY A 123 19.52 19.32 14.13
N TRP A 124 19.63 20.45 13.41
CA TRP A 124 18.51 20.99 12.61
C TRP A 124 18.12 20.07 11.45
N VAL A 125 19.12 19.49 10.76
CA VAL A 125 18.85 18.58 9.64
C VAL A 125 18.04 17.37 10.11
N LEU A 126 18.35 16.80 11.29
CA LEU A 126 17.56 15.71 11.85
C LEU A 126 16.14 16.13 12.22
N TRP A 127 15.94 17.33 12.75
CA TRP A 127 14.59 17.84 13.02
C TRP A 127 13.77 18.01 11.75
N ILE A 128 14.38 18.49 10.66
CA ILE A 128 13.73 18.60 9.35
C ILE A 128 13.38 17.22 8.81
N LEU A 129 14.32 16.26 8.83
CA LEU A 129 14.07 14.89 8.37
C LEU A 129 12.95 14.23 9.19
N ARG A 130 12.97 14.40 10.52
CA ARG A 130 11.93 13.89 11.43
C ARG A 130 10.57 14.53 11.15
N GLY A 131 10.50 15.85 11.02
CA GLY A 131 9.27 16.57 10.68
C GLY A 131 8.72 16.17 9.31
N GLY A 132 9.60 15.97 8.33
CA GLY A 132 9.27 15.45 7.00
C GLY A 132 8.66 14.04 7.06
N LEU A 133 9.28 13.13 7.82
CA LEU A 133 8.77 11.76 8.01
C LEU A 133 7.40 11.72 8.68
N ILE A 134 7.23 12.50 9.76
CA ILE A 134 5.92 12.60 10.45
C ILE A 134 4.86 13.16 9.50
N SER A 135 5.21 14.17 8.71
CA SER A 135 4.30 14.75 7.71
C SER A 135 3.91 13.73 6.64
N MET A 136 4.88 12.96 6.12
CA MET A 136 4.62 11.90 5.14
C MET A 136 3.77 10.77 5.72
N LEU A 137 4.02 10.36 6.97
CA LEU A 137 3.22 9.37 7.67
C LEU A 137 1.76 9.86 7.81
N PHE A 138 1.55 11.10 8.25
CA PHE A 138 0.22 11.68 8.37
C PHE A 138 -0.51 11.71 7.02
N LEU A 139 0.15 12.17 5.96
CA LEU A 139 -0.41 12.19 4.60
C LEU A 139 -0.74 10.78 4.09
N HIS A 140 0.11 9.80 4.40
CA HIS A 140 -0.10 8.40 4.05
C HIS A 140 -1.34 7.83 4.74
N LEU A 141 -1.47 8.03 6.06
CA LEU A 141 -2.63 7.61 6.85
C LEU A 141 -3.92 8.30 6.38
N HIS A 142 -3.87 9.60 6.14
CA HIS A 142 -5.03 10.36 5.67
C HIS A 142 -5.47 9.89 4.27
N ALA A 143 -4.53 9.66 3.35
CA ALA A 143 -4.83 9.11 2.04
C ALA A 143 -5.42 7.68 2.13
N ALA A 144 -4.83 6.81 2.95
CA ALA A 144 -5.30 5.44 3.16
C ALA A 144 -6.72 5.38 3.74
N TRP A 145 -7.02 6.25 4.72
CA TRP A 145 -8.35 6.39 5.30
C TRP A 145 -9.35 6.96 4.29
N SER A 146 -8.99 8.02 3.58
CA SER A 146 -9.86 8.66 2.58
C SER A 146 -10.21 7.71 1.44
N LEU A 147 -9.22 6.95 0.92
CA LEU A 147 -9.43 5.91 -0.09
C LEU A 147 -10.28 4.75 0.45
N THR A 148 -10.07 4.35 1.70
CA THR A 148 -10.91 3.32 2.34
C THR A 148 -12.36 3.76 2.45
N ARG A 149 -12.61 5.02 2.84
CA ARG A 149 -13.97 5.58 2.89
C ARG A 149 -14.58 5.65 1.50
N LEU A 150 -13.86 6.16 0.50
CA LEU A 150 -14.37 6.29 -0.86
C LEU A 150 -14.72 4.91 -1.46
N ASN A 151 -13.87 3.90 -1.25
CA ASN A 151 -14.13 2.53 -1.69
C ASN A 151 -15.33 1.88 -0.99
N ARG A 152 -15.65 2.28 0.24
CA ARG A 152 -16.87 1.82 0.95
C ARG A 152 -18.12 2.50 0.43
N HIS A 153 -18.08 3.81 0.15
CA HIS A 153 -19.23 4.56 -0.36
C HIS A 153 -19.56 4.22 -1.83
N ALA A 154 -18.55 3.91 -2.63
CA ALA A 154 -18.71 3.54 -4.04
C ALA A 154 -19.27 2.12 -4.26
N ARG A 155 -19.73 1.41 -3.22
CA ARG A 155 -20.21 0.01 -3.30
C ARG A 155 -21.70 -0.15 -2.93
N PRO A 156 -22.64 0.23 -3.82
CA PRO A 156 -24.05 -0.10 -3.66
C PRO A 156 -24.43 -1.52 -4.13
N VAL A 157 -23.59 -2.22 -4.93
CA VAL A 157 -23.88 -3.58 -5.45
C VAL A 157 -22.73 -4.55 -5.11
N LYS A 158 -23.06 -5.78 -4.68
CA LYS A 158 -22.09 -6.86 -4.38
C LYS A 158 -21.41 -7.39 -5.64
N TYR A 159 -20.18 -7.91 -5.51
CA TYR A 159 -19.37 -8.43 -6.62
C TYR A 159 -20.05 -9.60 -7.35
N GLN A 160 -19.93 -9.62 -8.68
CA GLN A 160 -20.53 -10.61 -9.60
C GLN A 160 -19.94 -12.03 -9.47
N SER A 161 -18.71 -12.18 -8.94
CA SER A 161 -18.07 -13.49 -8.71
C SER A 161 -17.67 -13.67 -7.24
N LYS A 162 -17.98 -14.84 -6.67
CA LYS A 162 -17.65 -15.17 -5.26
C LYS A 162 -16.14 -15.30 -5.02
N ARG A 163 -15.38 -15.83 -5.99
CA ARG A 163 -13.95 -16.12 -5.85
C ARG A 163 -13.08 -14.86 -5.88
N ASP A 164 -13.29 -13.97 -6.86
CA ASP A 164 -12.48 -12.75 -6.98
C ASP A 164 -12.81 -11.77 -5.86
N TYR A 165 -14.04 -11.80 -5.36
CA TYR A 165 -14.44 -11.08 -4.15
C TYR A 165 -13.63 -11.51 -2.92
N GLN A 166 -13.45 -12.81 -2.69
CA GLN A 166 -12.75 -13.30 -1.50
C GLN A 166 -11.26 -12.91 -1.51
N ILE A 167 -10.58 -13.04 -2.65
CA ILE A 167 -9.15 -12.69 -2.77
C ILE A 167 -8.94 -11.18 -2.59
N ALA A 168 -9.73 -10.34 -3.27
CA ALA A 168 -9.62 -8.89 -3.16
C ALA A 168 -9.99 -8.38 -1.76
N ASN A 169 -10.97 -9.01 -1.10
CA ASN A 169 -11.38 -8.66 0.25
C ASN A 169 -10.32 -9.07 1.29
N PHE A 170 -9.72 -10.25 1.16
CA PHE A 170 -8.65 -10.71 2.06
C PHE A 170 -7.44 -9.78 1.98
N ALA A 171 -6.92 -9.51 0.78
CA ALA A 171 -5.77 -8.60 0.59
C ALA A 171 -6.06 -7.18 1.11
N SER A 172 -7.29 -6.67 0.94
CA SER A 172 -7.67 -5.35 1.47
C SER A 172 -7.81 -5.34 2.99
N ARG A 173 -8.23 -6.45 3.61
CA ARG A 173 -8.35 -6.54 5.08
C ARG A 173 -6.98 -6.65 5.73
N THR A 174 -6.12 -7.52 5.21
CA THR A 174 -4.76 -7.71 5.73
C THR A 174 -3.96 -6.40 5.63
N MET A 175 -4.09 -5.63 4.55
CA MET A 175 -3.43 -4.33 4.42
C MET A 175 -3.84 -3.27 5.43
N ARG A 176 -5.13 -3.23 5.81
CA ARG A 176 -5.60 -2.30 6.84
C ARG A 176 -5.12 -2.69 8.23
N TRP A 177 -5.27 -3.97 8.57
CA TRP A 177 -4.85 -4.46 9.88
C TRP A 177 -3.34 -4.40 10.06
N SER A 178 -2.56 -4.79 9.05
CA SER A 178 -1.10 -4.64 9.10
C SER A 178 -0.71 -3.17 9.26
N GLY A 179 -1.36 -2.23 8.56
CA GLY A 179 -1.10 -0.80 8.71
C GLY A 179 -1.42 -0.25 10.10
N ILE A 180 -2.51 -0.68 10.73
CA ILE A 180 -2.87 -0.28 12.10
C ILE A 180 -1.85 -0.83 13.11
N ILE A 181 -1.44 -2.09 12.96
CA ILE A 181 -0.45 -2.69 13.86
C ILE A 181 0.93 -2.04 13.67
N VAL A 182 1.33 -1.74 12.43
CA VAL A 182 2.54 -0.97 12.14
C VAL A 182 2.46 0.42 12.78
N LEU A 183 1.31 1.09 12.74
CA LEU A 183 1.15 2.38 13.43
C LEU A 183 1.34 2.25 14.95
N ALA A 184 0.76 1.22 15.57
CA ALA A 184 0.97 0.94 16.99
C ALA A 184 2.44 0.64 17.31
N PHE A 185 3.11 -0.13 16.44
CA PHE A 185 4.55 -0.37 16.51
C PHE A 185 5.37 0.92 16.41
N LEU A 186 5.06 1.83 15.48
CA LEU A 186 5.75 3.11 15.36
C LEU A 186 5.60 3.98 16.62
N VAL A 187 4.41 4.01 17.23
CA VAL A 187 4.20 4.72 18.49
C VAL A 187 5.07 4.12 19.59
N TRP A 188 5.02 2.80 19.77
CA TRP A 188 5.88 2.11 20.75
C TRP A 188 7.37 2.38 20.49
N HIS A 189 7.82 2.21 19.25
CA HIS A 189 9.19 2.41 18.83
C HIS A 189 9.71 3.82 19.15
N LEU A 190 8.89 4.85 18.92
CA LEU A 190 9.25 6.22 19.27
C LEU A 190 9.31 6.44 20.78
N LEU A 191 8.36 5.89 21.55
CA LEU A 191 8.38 5.97 23.02
C LEU A 191 9.59 5.25 23.62
N ASP A 192 10.00 4.14 23.00
CA ASP A 192 11.06 3.26 23.49
C ASP A 192 12.46 3.70 23.11
N LEU A 193 12.70 4.16 21.86
CA LEU A 193 14.06 4.46 21.37
C LEU A 193 14.28 5.92 20.97
N THR A 194 13.24 6.75 20.91
CA THR A 194 13.38 8.17 20.55
C THR A 194 13.12 9.11 21.72
N PHE A 195 12.07 8.85 22.50
CA PHE A 195 11.66 9.72 23.60
C PHE A 195 12.06 9.20 24.98
N GLY A 196 12.44 7.92 25.11
CA GLY A 196 12.86 7.34 26.39
C GLY A 196 11.76 7.21 27.43
N VAL A 197 10.49 7.28 27.03
CA VAL A 197 9.34 7.21 27.97
C VAL A 197 9.23 5.82 28.61
N VAL A 198 9.60 4.77 27.87
CA VAL A 198 9.58 3.38 28.35
C VAL A 198 10.97 2.74 28.41
N ASN A 199 12.02 3.53 28.20
CA ASN A 199 13.42 3.11 28.24
C ASN A 199 14.28 4.22 28.85
N SER A 200 14.74 3.99 30.08
CA SER A 200 15.53 4.96 30.85
C SER A 200 16.94 5.23 30.31
N HIS A 201 17.48 4.35 29.46
CA HIS A 201 18.84 4.50 28.91
C HIS A 201 18.88 5.47 27.72
N VAL A 202 17.72 5.89 27.19
CA VAL A 202 17.66 6.85 26.09
C VAL A 202 18.12 8.22 26.57
N GLY A 203 19.18 8.72 25.95
CA GLY A 203 19.76 10.04 26.25
C GLY A 203 20.91 10.00 27.25
N GLU A 204 21.32 8.80 27.71
CA GLU A 204 22.57 8.62 28.44
C GLU A 204 23.75 9.09 27.59
N MET A 205 24.69 9.79 28.22
CA MET A 205 25.90 10.33 27.59
C MET A 205 27.10 9.49 27.99
N ILE A 206 27.87 9.03 27.02
CA ILE A 206 29.07 8.22 27.21
C ILE A 206 30.25 8.86 26.46
N THR A 207 31.44 8.74 27.02
CA THR A 207 32.69 9.10 26.35
C THR A 207 33.46 7.81 26.07
N HIS A 208 33.68 7.48 24.79
CA HIS A 208 34.47 6.31 24.44
C HIS A 208 35.96 6.60 24.67
N SER A 209 36.74 5.54 24.92
CA SER A 209 38.19 5.67 25.16
C SER A 209 38.89 6.35 23.98
N GLY A 210 39.46 7.52 24.21
CA GLY A 210 40.15 8.33 23.19
C GLY A 210 39.31 9.46 22.59
N ASP A 211 38.03 9.58 22.97
CA ASP A 211 37.19 10.71 22.58
C ASP A 211 37.32 11.88 23.57
N GLU A 212 37.31 13.11 23.05
CA GLU A 212 37.28 14.34 23.87
C GLU A 212 35.85 14.80 24.20
N GLU A 213 34.86 14.41 23.38
CA GLU A 213 33.45 14.82 23.51
C GLU A 213 32.58 13.61 23.91
N SER A 214 31.69 13.82 24.89
CA SER A 214 30.67 12.83 25.24
C SER A 214 29.59 12.76 24.16
N VAL A 215 29.22 11.56 23.73
CA VAL A 215 28.15 11.30 22.75
C VAL A 215 26.97 10.57 23.41
N LYS A 216 25.82 10.56 22.75
CA LYS A 216 24.65 9.80 23.23
C LYS A 216 24.88 8.30 23.05
N SER A 217 24.65 7.50 24.09
CA SER A 217 24.73 6.04 24.01
C SER A 217 23.44 5.44 23.42
N VAL A 218 23.38 5.43 22.09
CA VAL A 218 22.30 4.77 21.35
C VAL A 218 22.44 3.26 21.48
N TYR A 219 23.67 2.74 21.50
CA TYR A 219 23.92 1.31 21.67
C TYR A 219 23.32 0.76 22.97
N ALA A 220 23.60 1.39 24.12
CA ALA A 220 23.06 0.95 25.41
C ALA A 220 21.53 0.98 25.43
N SER A 221 20.92 2.02 24.84
CA SER A 221 19.47 2.14 24.70
C SER A 221 18.87 0.95 23.95
N VAL A 222 19.48 0.55 22.84
CA VAL A 222 18.96 -0.54 22.01
C VAL A 222 19.17 -1.90 22.69
N VAL A 223 20.35 -2.16 23.26
CA VAL A 223 20.62 -3.40 24.00
C VAL A 223 19.65 -3.55 25.16
N HIS A 224 19.45 -2.52 25.98
CA HIS A 224 18.50 -2.55 27.09
C HIS A 224 17.05 -2.80 26.62
N SER A 225 16.66 -2.29 25.45
CA SER A 225 15.35 -2.59 24.88
C SER A 225 15.17 -4.05 24.51
N PHE A 226 16.19 -4.68 23.94
CA PHE A 226 16.09 -6.06 23.46
C PHE A 226 16.48 -7.12 24.48
N ASP A 227 17.15 -6.75 25.56
CA ASP A 227 17.36 -7.62 26.72
C ASP A 227 16.03 -7.93 27.44
N ARG A 228 15.08 -6.99 27.38
CA ARG A 228 13.69 -7.20 27.84
C ARG A 228 12.95 -8.11 26.85
N THR A 229 12.94 -9.41 27.12
CA THR A 229 12.34 -10.45 26.25
C THR A 229 10.94 -10.10 25.71
N PRO A 230 9.98 -9.57 26.50
CA PRO A 230 8.67 -9.20 25.97
C PRO A 230 8.74 -8.11 24.89
N VAL A 231 9.65 -7.14 25.07
CA VAL A 231 9.88 -6.05 24.12
C VAL A 231 10.53 -6.59 22.85
N ALA A 232 11.56 -7.42 22.97
CA ALA A 232 12.21 -8.05 21.83
C ALA A 232 11.23 -8.86 20.97
N LEU A 233 10.40 -9.72 21.58
CA LEU A 233 9.38 -10.50 20.86
C LEU A 233 8.34 -9.60 20.18
N PHE A 234 7.92 -8.51 20.84
CA PHE A 234 7.04 -7.51 20.23
C PHE A 234 7.66 -6.90 18.97
N TYR A 235 8.94 -6.50 19.02
CA TYR A 235 9.66 -5.95 17.87
C TYR A 235 9.78 -6.98 16.74
N VAL A 236 10.03 -8.27 17.04
CA VAL A 236 10.09 -9.33 16.02
C VAL A 236 8.74 -9.47 15.29
N VAL A 237 7.65 -9.62 16.04
CA VAL A 237 6.31 -9.76 15.46
C VAL A 237 5.91 -8.51 14.66
N ALA A 238 6.18 -7.33 15.21
CA ALA A 238 5.89 -6.07 14.55
C ALA A 238 6.65 -5.90 13.23
N ASN A 239 7.93 -6.30 13.18
CA ASN A 239 8.72 -6.25 11.95
C ASN A 239 8.24 -7.25 10.90
N ILE A 240 7.78 -8.45 11.28
CA ILE A 240 7.16 -9.39 10.34
C ILE A 240 5.89 -8.78 9.71
N LEU A 241 5.05 -8.14 10.53
CA LEU A 241 3.85 -7.45 10.06
C LEU A 241 4.17 -6.22 9.19
N LEU A 242 5.24 -5.49 9.53
CA LEU A 242 5.80 -4.43 8.68
C LEU A 242 6.23 -5.01 7.33
N GLY A 243 6.90 -6.16 7.29
CA GLY A 243 7.25 -6.87 6.06
C GLY A 243 6.06 -7.17 5.17
N ILE A 244 4.97 -7.71 5.75
CA ILE A 244 3.71 -7.96 5.04
C ILE A 244 3.14 -6.63 4.49
N HIS A 245 3.16 -5.57 5.29
CA HIS A 245 2.71 -4.24 4.87
C HIS A 245 3.56 -3.68 3.71
N LEU A 246 4.89 -3.78 3.79
CA LEU A 246 5.83 -3.34 2.76
C LEU A 246 5.66 -4.12 1.46
N PHE A 247 5.52 -5.45 1.54
CA PHE A 247 5.29 -6.30 0.36
C PHE A 247 4.05 -5.85 -0.42
N HIS A 248 2.92 -5.71 0.29
CA HIS A 248 1.66 -5.28 -0.31
C HIS A 248 1.69 -3.81 -0.77
N GLY A 249 2.33 -2.93 0.01
CA GLY A 249 2.49 -1.51 -0.32
C GLY A 249 3.30 -1.33 -1.61
N THR A 250 4.44 -1.99 -1.70
CA THR A 250 5.32 -2.00 -2.88
C THR A 250 4.56 -2.49 -4.11
N TRP A 251 3.82 -3.60 -3.98
CA TRP A 251 2.98 -4.12 -5.05
C TRP A 251 1.92 -3.10 -5.52
N SER A 252 1.22 -2.46 -4.57
CA SER A 252 0.14 -1.50 -4.82
C SER A 252 0.63 -0.19 -5.45
N ILE A 253 1.84 0.26 -5.11
CA ILE A 253 2.46 1.46 -5.69
C ILE A 253 2.62 1.30 -7.20
N PHE A 254 3.21 0.19 -7.65
CA PHE A 254 3.40 -0.07 -9.07
C PHE A 254 2.07 -0.14 -9.85
N GLN A 255 1.01 -0.67 -9.23
CA GLN A 255 -0.32 -0.70 -9.85
C GLN A 255 -0.91 0.71 -9.95
N SER A 256 -0.68 1.55 -8.95
CA SER A 256 -1.23 2.91 -8.87
C SER A 256 -0.51 3.88 -9.82
N LEU A 257 0.78 3.66 -10.09
CA LEU A 257 1.58 4.44 -11.04
C LEU A 257 1.41 4.01 -12.51
N GLY A 258 0.59 3.00 -12.78
CA GLY A 258 0.27 2.55 -14.14
C GLY A 258 1.27 1.54 -14.74
N TRP A 259 2.30 1.12 -13.99
CA TRP A 259 3.18 0.01 -14.38
C TRP A 259 2.53 -1.35 -14.13
N ASN A 260 1.36 -1.55 -14.72
CA ASN A 260 0.59 -2.79 -14.63
C ASN A 260 0.58 -3.54 -15.98
N ASN A 261 1.76 -3.92 -16.47
CA ASN A 261 1.87 -4.84 -17.61
C ASN A 261 2.11 -6.26 -17.09
N PRO A 262 1.34 -7.28 -17.54
CA PRO A 262 1.53 -8.67 -17.15
C PRO A 262 2.97 -9.18 -17.28
N ARG A 263 3.73 -8.68 -18.26
CA ARG A 263 5.14 -9.03 -18.47
C ARG A 263 6.05 -8.61 -17.30
N PHE A 264 5.72 -7.55 -16.59
CA PHE A 264 6.51 -7.05 -15.45
C PHE A 264 6.01 -7.56 -14.09
N ASN A 265 4.91 -8.32 -14.03
CA ASN A 265 4.34 -8.76 -12.76
C ASN A 265 5.29 -9.67 -11.96
N THR A 266 6.02 -10.57 -12.63
CA THR A 266 7.00 -11.46 -11.97
C THR A 266 8.14 -10.65 -11.36
N TRP A 267 8.69 -9.70 -12.12
CA TRP A 267 9.77 -8.82 -11.64
C TRP A 267 9.31 -7.93 -10.48
N ARG A 268 8.13 -7.28 -10.61
CA ARG A 268 7.54 -6.44 -9.54
C ARG A 268 7.33 -7.22 -8.25
N ARG A 269 6.84 -8.47 -8.36
CA ARG A 269 6.65 -9.35 -7.21
C ARG A 269 8.00 -9.75 -6.61
N GLY A 270 8.98 -10.08 -7.43
CA GLY A 270 10.34 -10.37 -7.00
C GLY A 270 10.96 -9.21 -6.22
N PHE A 271 10.85 -7.98 -6.74
CA PHE A 271 11.31 -6.78 -6.06
C PHE A 271 10.57 -6.55 -4.73
N ALA A 272 9.24 -6.62 -4.72
CA ALA A 272 8.45 -6.44 -3.50
C ALA A 272 8.81 -7.48 -2.42
N THR A 273 8.99 -8.74 -2.81
CA THR A 273 9.42 -9.81 -1.89
C THR A 273 10.84 -9.58 -1.40
N GLY A 274 11.79 -9.28 -2.30
CA GLY A 274 13.19 -9.07 -1.93
C GLY A 274 13.38 -7.89 -1.01
N PHE A 275 12.75 -6.75 -1.31
CA PHE A 275 12.79 -5.57 -0.46
C PHE A 275 12.21 -5.85 0.93
N ALA A 276 11.02 -6.45 1.00
CA ALA A 276 10.39 -6.81 2.27
C ALA A 276 11.24 -7.81 3.07
N ALA A 277 11.80 -8.84 2.41
CA ALA A 277 12.62 -9.84 3.06
C ALA A 277 13.90 -9.24 3.65
N ILE A 278 14.62 -8.40 2.90
CA ILE A 278 15.85 -7.75 3.38
C ILE A 278 15.54 -6.90 4.63
N VAL A 279 14.49 -6.08 4.58
CA VAL A 279 14.10 -5.22 5.70
C VAL A 279 13.70 -6.04 6.93
N VAL A 280 12.90 -7.09 6.75
CA VAL A 280 12.47 -7.95 7.87
C VAL A 280 13.67 -8.66 8.47
N LEU A 281 14.52 -9.28 7.64
CA LEU A 281 15.68 -10.03 8.13
C LEU A 281 16.64 -9.13 8.89
N GLY A 282 16.95 -7.94 8.37
CA GLY A 282 17.82 -6.98 9.04
C GLY A 282 17.21 -6.45 10.34
N ASN A 283 15.92 -6.08 10.35
CA ASN A 283 15.30 -5.56 11.58
C ASN A 283 15.06 -6.64 12.64
N VAL A 284 14.79 -7.89 12.25
CA VAL A 284 14.58 -9.02 13.17
C VAL A 284 15.90 -9.54 13.70
N SER A 285 17.01 -9.39 12.98
CA SER A 285 18.32 -9.83 13.46
C SER A 285 18.80 -9.04 14.68
N PHE A 286 18.42 -7.77 14.85
CA PHE A 286 18.83 -6.96 16.02
C PHE A 286 18.34 -7.54 17.36
N PRO A 287 17.01 -7.73 17.59
CA PRO A 287 16.54 -8.31 18.85
C PRO A 287 17.03 -9.74 19.04
N ILE A 288 17.15 -10.54 17.98
CA ILE A 288 17.67 -11.92 18.09
C ILE A 288 19.13 -11.92 18.51
N ALA A 289 19.96 -11.04 17.96
CA ALA A 289 21.39 -10.98 18.30
C ALA A 289 21.62 -10.60 19.76
N VAL A 290 20.80 -9.68 20.29
CA VAL A 290 20.84 -9.30 21.70
C VAL A 290 20.37 -10.44 22.60
N MET A 291 19.22 -11.04 22.31
CA MET A 291 18.72 -12.18 23.10
C MET A 291 19.66 -13.40 23.08
N ALA A 292 20.44 -13.57 22.01
CA ALA A 292 21.42 -14.64 21.88
C ALA A 292 22.77 -14.32 22.55
N GLY A 293 22.95 -13.11 23.10
CA GLY A 293 24.22 -12.68 23.70
C GLY A 293 25.36 -12.49 22.70
N ILE A 294 25.06 -12.38 21.40
CA ILE A 294 26.04 -12.09 20.35
C ILE A 294 26.43 -10.61 20.39
N VAL A 295 25.47 -9.76 20.76
CA VAL A 295 25.60 -8.32 20.93
C VAL A 295 25.06 -8.00 22.32
N GLY A 296 25.88 -7.47 23.21
CA GLY A 296 25.48 -7.19 24.60
C GLY A 296 26.61 -6.55 25.37
#